data_AF-E3KX51-F1
#
_entry.id   AF-E3KX51-F1
#
_cell.length_a   1.000
_cell.length_b   1.000
_cell.length_c   1.000
_cell.angle_alpha   90.00
_cell.angle_beta   90.00
_cell.angle_gamma   90.00
#
_symmetry.space_group_name_H-M   'P 1'
#
loop_
_entity.id
_entity.type
_entity.pdbx_description
1 polymer ?
#
loop_
_entity_poly.entity_id
_entity_poly.type
_entity_poly.pdbx_seq_one_letter_code
_entity_poly.pdbx_strand_id
1 'polypeptide(L)'
;MIHLRSITFVPEEPPFVFNSHYQILDAKLWSSSTMDVVPINSSRFPRFDILTPAPRGISPTAGSWLCFEGLAKFNPGSETIIVNCQASSYHSEVPLQYQHLPMPYVFGDLIIIETQKQLYASDPDQDNLTVPLFFRPANFYCARAQGALRDLYCTHYHSAPSFGSKLK
;
A
#
# COMPACT_ATOMS: atom_id res chain seq x y z
N MET A 1 1.71 -11.12 3.68
CA MET A 1 0.63 -10.46 2.92
C MET A 1 0.87 -8.96 2.85
N ILE A 2 0.82 -8.37 1.64
CA ILE A 2 1.04 -6.92 1.44
C ILE A 2 -0.30 -6.18 1.37
N HIS A 3 -0.45 -5.16 2.20
CA HIS A 3 -1.54 -4.20 2.20
C HIS A 3 -1.07 -2.85 1.64
N LEU A 4 -2.00 -2.17 0.98
CA LEU A 4 -1.84 -0.83 0.46
C LEU A 4 -2.92 0.07 1.06
N ARG A 5 -2.49 1.20 1.64
CA ARG A 5 -3.37 2.31 2.03
C ARG A 5 -3.08 3.52 1.16
N SER A 6 -4.10 4.06 0.50
CA SER A 6 -3.95 5.19 -0.40
C SER A 6 -5.26 5.92 -0.65
N ILE A 7 -5.18 6.93 -1.52
CA ILE A 7 -6.31 7.70 -2.02
C ILE A 7 -6.30 7.73 -3.55
N THR A 8 -7.49 7.78 -4.14
CA THR A 8 -7.67 8.01 -5.57
C THR A 8 -8.90 8.87 -5.83
N PHE A 9 -8.89 9.59 -6.94
CA PHE A 9 -10.02 10.41 -7.38
C PHE A 9 -10.87 9.63 -8.38
N VAL A 10 -12.17 9.54 -8.10
CA VAL A 10 -13.14 8.76 -8.87
C VAL A 10 -14.33 9.69 -9.20
N PRO A 11 -14.42 10.19 -10.44
CA PRO A 11 -15.43 11.20 -10.79
C PRO A 11 -16.85 10.63 -10.86
N GLU A 12 -17.00 9.37 -11.24
CA GLU A 12 -18.29 8.71 -11.52
C GLU A 12 -18.37 7.37 -10.79
N GLU A 13 -19.58 6.85 -10.56
CA GLU A 13 -19.75 5.52 -9.97
C GLU A 13 -19.04 4.46 -10.82
N PRO A 14 -18.14 3.63 -10.25
CA PRO A 14 -17.49 2.58 -11.00
C PRO A 14 -18.50 1.49 -11.39
N PRO A 15 -18.19 0.64 -12.39
CA PRO A 15 -19.00 -0.55 -12.65
C PRO A 15 -18.97 -1.50 -11.44
N PHE A 16 -20.14 -2.02 -11.08
CA PHE A 16 -20.26 -3.09 -10.10
C PHE A 16 -19.97 -4.44 -10.78
N VAL A 17 -18.96 -5.14 -10.29
CA VAL A 17 -18.42 -6.38 -10.86
C VAL A 17 -18.37 -7.50 -9.81
N PHE A 18 -18.30 -8.74 -10.29
CA PHE A 18 -18.20 -9.94 -9.45
C PHE A 18 -19.29 -10.05 -8.36
N ASN A 19 -20.43 -9.40 -8.58
CA ASN A 19 -21.56 -9.30 -7.65
C ASN A 19 -21.18 -8.90 -6.21
N SER A 20 -20.05 -8.21 -6.03
CA SER A 20 -19.52 -7.93 -4.69
C SER A 20 -18.68 -6.66 -4.57
N HIS A 21 -18.09 -6.17 -5.66
CA HIS A 21 -17.19 -5.02 -5.62
C HIS A 21 -17.43 -4.08 -6.79
N TYR A 22 -17.21 -2.80 -6.58
CA TYR A 22 -17.02 -1.82 -7.65
C TYR A 22 -15.56 -1.88 -8.13
N GLN A 23 -15.35 -1.80 -9.44
CA GLN A 23 -14.01 -1.87 -10.03
C GLN A 23 -13.61 -0.53 -10.64
N ILE A 24 -12.50 0.00 -10.17
CA ILE A 24 -11.83 1.18 -10.72
C ILE A 24 -10.58 0.69 -11.44
N LEU A 25 -10.59 0.77 -12.77
CA LEU A 25 -9.46 0.36 -13.61
C LEU A 25 -8.44 1.48 -13.76
N ASP A 26 -7.17 1.12 -13.87
CA ASP A 26 -6.06 2.05 -14.12
C ASP A 26 -6.06 3.27 -13.18
N ALA A 27 -6.43 3.05 -11.93
CA ALA A 27 -6.55 4.06 -10.90
C ALA A 27 -5.21 4.77 -10.69
N LYS A 28 -5.26 6.10 -10.77
CA LYS A 28 -4.13 6.95 -10.38
C LYS A 28 -4.18 7.18 -8.88
N LEU A 29 -3.12 6.80 -8.18
CA LEU A 29 -2.97 7.11 -6.76
C LEU A 29 -2.50 8.56 -6.60
N TRP A 30 -2.93 9.18 -5.49
CA TRP A 30 -2.61 10.56 -5.19
C TRP A 30 -1.76 10.66 -3.93
N SER A 31 -0.86 11.62 -3.97
CA SER A 31 -0.11 12.11 -2.82
C SER A 31 -0.96 13.19 -2.14
N SER A 32 -0.96 13.20 -0.82
CA SER A 32 -1.64 14.21 -0.04
C SER A 32 -0.76 14.73 1.08
N SER A 33 -0.76 16.04 1.22
CA SER A 33 -0.14 16.81 2.30
C SER A 33 -1.19 17.75 2.91
N THR A 34 -0.82 18.50 3.95
CA THR A 34 -1.70 19.51 4.56
C THR A 34 -2.09 20.62 3.61
N MET A 35 -1.29 20.86 2.57
CA MET A 35 -1.46 21.98 1.65
C MET A 35 -2.08 21.53 0.32
N ASP A 36 -1.68 20.35 -0.15
CA ASP A 36 -1.95 19.92 -1.52
C ASP A 36 -2.29 18.43 -1.62
N VAL A 37 -3.15 18.11 -2.58
CA VAL A 37 -3.43 16.76 -3.06
C VAL A 37 -3.05 16.70 -4.53
N VAL A 38 -2.01 15.94 -4.86
CA VAL A 38 -1.44 15.90 -6.23
C VAL A 38 -1.35 14.46 -6.75
N PRO A 39 -1.60 14.24 -8.05
CA PRO A 39 -1.51 12.91 -8.63
C PRO A 39 -0.05 12.43 -8.66
N ILE A 40 0.17 11.16 -8.36
CA ILE A 40 1.51 10.56 -8.44
C ILE A 40 1.80 10.25 -9.91
N ASN A 41 2.46 11.19 -10.57
CA ASN A 41 2.84 11.08 -11.97
C ASN A 41 4.29 10.63 -12.10
N SER A 42 4.52 9.32 -12.02
CA SER A 42 5.82 8.72 -12.31
C SER A 42 5.65 7.56 -13.29
N SER A 43 6.46 7.53 -14.34
CA SER A 43 6.49 6.42 -15.31
C SER A 43 6.97 5.10 -14.70
N ARG A 44 7.52 5.14 -13.48
CA ARG A 44 7.91 3.95 -12.71
C ARG A 44 6.82 3.48 -11.75
N PHE A 45 5.74 4.25 -11.61
CA PHE A 45 4.65 3.89 -10.73
C PHE A 45 3.73 2.90 -11.47
N PRO A 46 3.43 1.73 -10.88
CA PRO A 46 2.57 0.74 -11.51
C PRO A 46 1.13 1.26 -11.65
N ARG A 47 0.35 0.66 -12.55
CA ARG A 47 -1.10 0.92 -12.64
C ARG A 47 -1.83 0.11 -11.56
N PHE A 48 -2.98 0.61 -11.09
CA PHE A 48 -3.75 -0.03 -10.03
C PHE A 48 -5.18 -0.31 -10.46
N ASP A 49 -5.63 -1.55 -10.31
CA ASP A 49 -7.05 -1.89 -10.37
C ASP A 49 -7.56 -2.02 -8.94
N ILE A 50 -8.53 -1.19 -8.56
CA ILE A 50 -9.06 -1.14 -7.21
C ILE A 50 -10.44 -1.80 -7.19
N LEU A 51 -10.59 -2.83 -6.38
CA LEU A 51 -11.85 -3.49 -6.08
C LEU A 51 -12.33 -3.00 -4.72
N THR A 52 -13.40 -2.22 -4.70
CA THR A 52 -13.94 -1.60 -3.48
C THR A 52 -15.38 -2.04 -3.22
N PRO A 53 -15.74 -2.46 -1.98
CA PRO A 53 -17.14 -2.71 -1.64
C PRO A 53 -17.94 -1.42 -1.43
N ALA A 54 -17.27 -0.27 -1.25
CA ALA A 54 -17.96 0.99 -1.02
C ALA A 54 -18.59 1.52 -2.33
N PRO A 55 -19.90 1.83 -2.34
CA PRO A 55 -20.52 2.56 -3.43
C PRO A 55 -20.15 4.05 -3.35
N ARG A 56 -19.94 4.68 -4.51
CA ARG A 56 -19.71 6.13 -4.58
C ARG A 56 -21.00 6.92 -4.36
N GLY A 57 -22.09 6.45 -4.97
CA GLY A 57 -23.32 7.16 -5.22
C GLY A 57 -23.35 7.83 -6.61
N ILE A 58 -24.54 7.84 -7.21
CA ILE A 58 -24.82 8.47 -8.52
C ILE A 58 -25.12 9.98 -8.44
N SER A 59 -25.12 10.57 -7.23
CA SER A 59 -25.45 11.99 -7.05
C SER A 59 -24.29 12.88 -7.51
N PRO A 60 -24.56 14.04 -8.14
CA PRO A 60 -23.54 15.06 -8.41
C PRO A 60 -22.80 15.55 -7.14
N THR A 61 -23.43 15.43 -5.97
CA THR A 61 -22.85 15.81 -4.67
C THR A 61 -22.14 14.67 -3.96
N ALA A 62 -22.10 13.47 -4.56
CA ALA A 62 -21.42 12.32 -3.98
C ALA A 62 -19.91 12.59 -3.86
N GLY A 63 -19.27 12.03 -2.83
CA GLY A 63 -17.84 12.21 -2.59
C GLY A 63 -16.95 11.52 -3.64
N SER A 64 -16.03 12.25 -4.28
CA SER A 64 -15.20 11.72 -5.37
C SER A 64 -13.85 11.17 -4.91
N TRP A 65 -13.48 11.38 -3.65
CA TRP A 65 -12.23 10.86 -3.09
C TRP A 65 -12.46 9.50 -2.46
N LEU A 66 -11.96 8.45 -3.11
CA LEU A 66 -11.91 7.12 -2.51
C LEU A 66 -10.68 7.04 -1.61
N CYS A 67 -10.91 6.89 -0.31
CA CYS A 67 -9.88 6.56 0.67
C CYS A 67 -9.98 5.07 0.98
N PHE A 68 -8.89 4.33 0.82
CA PHE A 68 -8.95 2.87 0.90
C PHE A 68 -7.73 2.25 1.57
N GLU A 69 -7.95 1.03 2.04
CA GLU A 69 -6.97 0.08 2.54
C GLU A 69 -7.35 -1.31 2.04
N GLY A 70 -6.40 -2.03 1.46
CA GLY A 70 -6.68 -3.33 0.88
C GLY A 70 -5.46 -4.17 0.60
N LEU A 71 -5.73 -5.43 0.29
CA LEU A 71 -4.72 -6.42 -0.09
C LEU A 71 -4.25 -6.15 -1.52
N ALA A 72 -2.95 -5.87 -1.67
CA ALA A 72 -2.32 -5.71 -2.97
C ALA A 72 -1.85 -7.08 -3.48
N LYS A 73 -2.36 -7.48 -4.64
CA LYS A 73 -1.96 -8.70 -5.35
C LYS A 73 -1.19 -8.31 -6.60
N PHE A 74 0.00 -8.88 -6.73
CA PHE A 74 0.85 -8.74 -7.90
C PHE A 74 0.85 -10.05 -8.69
N ASN A 75 0.56 -9.96 -9.98
CA ASN A 75 0.65 -11.09 -10.90
C ASN A 75 1.92 -10.93 -11.75
N PRO A 76 2.88 -11.88 -11.69
CA PRO A 76 4.06 -11.84 -12.53
C PRO A 76 3.69 -11.72 -14.03
N GLY A 77 4.21 -10.68 -14.70
CA GLY A 77 3.89 -10.37 -16.10
C GLY A 77 2.77 -9.34 -16.32
N SER A 78 2.08 -8.93 -15.26
CA SER A 78 1.13 -7.81 -15.29
C SER A 78 1.83 -6.48 -14.98
N GLU A 79 1.49 -5.42 -15.72
CA GLU A 79 1.88 -4.04 -15.39
C GLU A 79 0.95 -3.39 -14.34
N THR A 80 -0.10 -4.11 -13.95
CA THR A 80 -1.15 -3.63 -13.05
C THR A 80 -1.15 -4.43 -11.75
N ILE A 81 -1.26 -3.72 -10.64
CA ILE A 81 -1.46 -4.24 -9.28
C ILE A 81 -2.95 -4.23 -8.99
N ILE A 82 -3.49 -5.36 -8.53
CA ILE A 82 -4.89 -5.44 -8.12
C ILE A 82 -4.96 -5.22 -6.61
N VAL A 83 -5.79 -4.28 -6.16
CA VAL A 83 -6.03 -4.02 -4.74
C VAL A 83 -7.45 -4.43 -4.39
N ASN A 84 -7.58 -5.40 -3.49
CA ASN A 84 -8.87 -5.79 -2.93
C ASN A 84 -9.08 -5.07 -1.59
N CYS A 85 -9.94 -4.05 -1.58
CA CYS A 85 -10.19 -3.20 -0.43
C CYS A 85 -10.95 -3.95 0.67
N GLN A 86 -10.39 -3.91 1.87
CA GLN A 86 -11.05 -4.38 3.10
C GLN A 86 -11.71 -3.23 3.85
N ALA A 87 -11.18 -2.01 3.69
CA ALA A 87 -11.77 -0.78 4.17
C ALA A 87 -11.71 0.28 3.07
N SER A 88 -12.83 0.92 2.80
CA SER A 88 -12.96 1.91 1.74
C SER A 88 -14.12 2.84 2.02
N SER A 89 -13.96 4.13 1.71
CA SER A 89 -15.04 5.12 1.83
C SER A 89 -14.82 6.28 0.88
N TYR A 90 -15.93 6.84 0.40
CA TYR A 90 -15.96 8.02 -0.45
C TYR A 90 -16.17 9.29 0.35
N HIS A 91 -15.42 10.33 0.01
CA HIS A 91 -15.47 11.64 0.67
C HIS A 91 -15.50 12.77 -0.34
N SER A 92 -16.16 13.87 0.00
CA SER A 92 -16.15 15.10 -0.82
C SER A 92 -14.77 15.76 -0.80
N GLU A 93 -14.03 15.62 0.30
CA GLU A 93 -12.66 16.10 0.51
C GLU A 93 -11.82 15.01 1.17
N VAL A 94 -10.51 15.02 0.98
CA VAL A 94 -9.61 14.02 1.59
C VAL A 94 -9.59 14.21 3.12
N PRO A 95 -9.96 13.19 3.94
CA PRO A 95 -9.97 13.31 5.40
C PRO A 95 -8.57 13.50 5.99
N LEU A 96 -8.47 14.17 7.15
CA LEU A 96 -7.21 14.45 7.88
C LEU A 96 -6.28 13.23 8.03
N GLN A 97 -6.83 12.05 8.30
CA GLN A 97 -6.06 10.81 8.44
C GLN A 97 -5.35 10.35 7.14
N TYR A 98 -5.77 10.89 5.99
CA TYR A 98 -5.17 10.70 4.68
C TYR A 98 -4.41 11.96 4.19
N GLN A 99 -4.45 13.09 4.92
CA GLN A 99 -3.80 14.37 4.56
C GLN A 99 -2.28 14.40 4.78
N HIS A 100 -1.66 13.27 5.12
CA HIS A 100 -0.21 13.13 5.31
C HIS A 100 0.32 11.87 4.62
N LEU A 101 -0.16 11.63 3.40
CA LEU A 101 0.23 10.53 2.54
C LEU A 101 1.09 11.04 1.39
N PRO A 102 2.38 11.39 1.62
CA PRO A 102 3.23 11.85 0.52
C PRO A 102 3.38 10.76 -0.55
N MET A 103 3.26 9.49 -0.17
CA MET A 103 3.20 8.31 -1.05
C MET A 103 2.22 7.30 -0.45
N PRO A 104 1.72 6.31 -1.23
CA PRO A 104 0.89 5.24 -0.71
C PRO A 104 1.64 4.47 0.37
N TYR A 105 0.98 4.16 1.47
CA TYR A 105 1.57 3.32 2.50
C TYR A 105 1.45 1.85 2.11
N VAL A 106 2.59 1.19 2.02
CA VAL A 106 2.69 -0.26 1.89
C VAL A 106 3.09 -0.83 3.24
N PHE A 107 2.31 -1.77 3.75
CA PHE A 107 2.58 -2.44 5.01
C PHE A 107 2.12 -3.90 4.92
N GLY A 108 2.66 -4.75 5.77
CA GLY A 108 2.34 -6.17 5.72
C GLY A 108 3.23 -6.95 6.66
N ASP A 109 2.79 -8.15 7.00
CA ASP A 109 3.56 -9.06 7.82
C ASP A 109 4.63 -9.72 6.94
N LEU A 110 5.89 -9.56 7.36
CA LEU A 110 7.06 -10.19 6.75
C LEU A 110 7.68 -11.15 7.75
N ILE A 111 8.02 -12.35 7.31
CA ILE A 111 8.84 -13.28 8.07
C ILE A 111 10.29 -12.77 8.02
N ILE A 112 10.85 -12.45 9.18
CA ILE A 112 12.27 -12.11 9.27
C ILE A 112 13.07 -13.41 9.43
N ILE A 113 14.02 -13.63 8.52
CA ILE A 113 14.96 -14.75 8.56
C ILE A 113 16.33 -14.19 8.88
N GLU A 114 16.85 -14.54 10.05
CA GLU A 114 18.21 -14.19 10.44
C GLU A 114 19.19 -15.32 10.11
N THR A 115 20.26 -14.98 9.41
CA THR A 115 21.43 -15.83 9.23
C THR A 115 22.63 -15.19 9.92
N GLN A 116 23.71 -15.95 10.12
CA GLN A 116 24.93 -15.46 10.78
C GLN A 116 25.57 -14.21 10.11
N LYS A 117 25.15 -13.84 8.89
CA LYS A 117 25.74 -12.75 8.11
C LYS A 117 24.74 -11.69 7.65
N GLN A 118 23.45 -12.03 7.58
CA GLN A 118 22.43 -11.18 6.96
C GLN A 118 21.04 -11.42 7.56
N LEU A 119 20.26 -10.34 7.61
CA LEU A 119 18.82 -10.37 7.84
C LEU A 119 18.08 -10.32 6.52
N TYR A 120 17.06 -11.16 6.39
CA TYR A 120 16.16 -11.18 5.26
C TYR A 120 14.73 -10.96 5.73
N ALA A 121 13.93 -10.29 4.91
CA ALA A 121 12.48 -10.29 5.04
C ALA A 121 11.88 -11.11 3.91
N SER A 122 10.99 -12.04 4.24
CA SER A 122 10.25 -12.87 3.31
C SER A 122 8.76 -12.59 3.46
N ASP A 123 8.05 -12.37 2.36
CA ASP A 123 6.58 -12.38 2.40
C ASP A 123 6.11 -13.84 2.59
N PRO A 124 5.40 -14.18 3.68
CA PRO A 124 4.90 -15.54 3.91
C PRO A 124 3.96 -16.05 2.81
N ASP A 125 3.34 -15.14 2.06
CA ASP A 125 2.33 -15.48 1.06
C ASP A 125 2.88 -15.46 -0.37
N GLN A 126 4.17 -15.14 -0.56
CA GLN A 126 4.83 -15.24 -1.86
C GLN A 126 6.05 -16.15 -1.77
N ASP A 127 5.93 -17.33 -2.41
CA ASP A 127 7.08 -18.22 -2.61
C ASP A 127 8.21 -17.45 -3.31
N ASN A 128 9.36 -17.35 -2.64
CA ASN A 128 10.63 -16.80 -3.13
C ASN A 128 10.82 -15.27 -3.15
N LEU A 129 9.95 -14.45 -2.53
CA LEU A 129 10.23 -13.02 -2.38
C LEU A 129 11.05 -12.75 -1.11
N THR A 130 12.37 -12.93 -1.20
CA THR A 130 13.31 -12.64 -0.12
C THR A 130 14.03 -11.32 -0.39
N VAL A 131 13.88 -10.35 0.53
CA VAL A 131 14.48 -9.03 0.40
C VAL A 131 15.56 -8.84 1.47
N PRO A 132 16.81 -8.49 1.11
CA PRO A 132 17.85 -8.19 2.07
C PRO A 132 17.53 -6.89 2.82
N LEU A 133 17.62 -6.93 4.15
CA LEU A 133 17.45 -5.76 5.01
C LEU A 133 18.80 -5.09 5.25
N PHE A 134 18.89 -3.79 5.00
CA PHE A 134 20.07 -3.00 5.33
C PHE A 134 19.81 -2.17 6.59
N PHE A 135 20.71 -2.27 7.57
CA PHE A 135 20.73 -1.41 8.75
C PHE A 135 21.10 0.01 8.36
N ARG A 136 20.29 0.99 8.76
CA ARG A 136 20.73 2.39 8.91
C ARG A 136 20.77 2.77 10.39
N PRO A 137 21.73 3.61 10.81
CA PRO A 137 21.86 4.03 12.21
C PRO A 137 20.73 5.01 12.58
N ALA A 138 19.54 4.47 12.90
CA ALA A 138 18.43 5.15 13.57
C ALA A 138 17.23 4.20 13.89
N ASN A 139 17.45 2.89 14.07
CA ASN A 139 16.37 1.89 14.27
C ASN A 139 15.43 1.71 13.06
N PHE A 140 15.89 2.03 11.85
CA PHE A 140 15.15 1.80 10.61
C PHE A 140 15.77 0.64 9.82
N TYR A 141 14.90 -0.29 9.40
CA TYR A 141 15.24 -1.30 8.41
C TYR A 141 14.73 -0.84 7.04
N CYS A 142 15.60 -0.83 6.04
CA CYS A 142 15.20 -0.64 4.65
C CYS A 142 15.34 -1.98 3.92
N ALA A 143 14.23 -2.47 3.36
CA ALA A 143 14.22 -3.61 2.47
C ALA A 143 14.58 -3.15 1.05
N ARG A 144 15.66 -3.69 0.46
CA ARG A 144 16.06 -3.37 -0.92
C ARG A 144 15.70 -4.51 -1.86
N ALA A 145 14.51 -4.48 -2.47
CA ALA A 145 14.11 -5.46 -3.47
C ALA A 145 14.72 -5.12 -4.85
N GLN A 146 15.24 -6.11 -5.58
CA GLN A 146 15.61 -5.96 -6.99
C GLN A 146 14.38 -6.22 -7.87
N GLY A 147 13.78 -5.16 -8.42
CA GLY A 147 12.60 -5.25 -9.31
C GLY A 147 11.77 -3.96 -9.31
N ALA A 148 10.63 -3.93 -10.01
CA ALA A 148 9.76 -2.75 -10.17
C ALA A 148 9.25 -2.13 -8.84
N LEU A 149 9.40 -2.84 -7.73
CA LEU A 149 9.11 -2.40 -6.36
C LEU A 149 10.17 -1.48 -5.72
N ARG A 150 11.14 -0.96 -6.50
CA ARG A 150 12.32 -0.23 -6.01
C ARG A 150 12.03 0.94 -5.05
N ASP A 151 10.83 1.51 -5.07
CA ASP A 151 10.52 2.78 -4.41
C ASP A 151 9.43 2.70 -3.32
N LEU A 152 8.90 1.51 -2.99
CA LEU A 152 7.71 1.37 -2.11
C LEU A 152 7.98 0.91 -0.66
N TYR A 153 9.21 0.52 -0.31
CA TYR A 153 9.50 -0.04 1.02
C TYR A 153 10.25 0.93 1.93
N CYS A 154 9.51 1.75 2.68
CA CYS A 154 9.98 2.33 3.94
C CYS A 154 9.11 1.78 5.08
N THR A 155 9.61 0.77 5.79
CA THR A 155 8.91 0.18 6.94
C THR A 155 9.28 0.91 8.23
N HIS A 156 8.29 1.47 8.93
CA HIS A 156 8.42 1.88 10.33
C HIS A 156 8.23 0.66 11.23
N TYR A 157 9.19 0.37 12.12
CA TYR A 157 9.05 -0.65 13.16
C TYR A 157 8.91 0.02 14.52
N HIS A 158 7.89 -0.37 15.29
CA HIS A 158 7.93 -0.24 16.75
C HIS A 158 8.55 -1.52 17.29
N SER A 159 9.73 -1.43 17.89
CA SER A 159 10.35 -2.56 18.57
C SER A 159 9.42 -3.09 19.66
N ALA A 160 9.10 -4.39 19.62
CA ALA A 160 8.59 -5.08 20.79
C ALA A 160 9.65 -5.03 21.91
N PRO A 161 9.25 -4.93 23.19
CA PRO A 161 10.19 -4.82 24.29
C PRO A 161 11.11 -6.05 24.32
N SER A 162 12.40 -5.77 24.42
CA SER A 162 13.47 -6.76 24.49
C SER A 162 13.23 -7.73 25.66
N PHE A 163 13.06 -9.01 25.37
CA PHE A 163 13.25 -10.05 26.37
C PHE A 163 14.75 -10.11 26.68
N GLY A 164 15.13 -9.49 27.79
CA GLY A 164 16.49 -9.54 28.31
C GLY A 164 16.84 -10.97 28.72
N SER A 165 17.75 -11.60 27.98
CA SER A 165 18.51 -12.73 28.51
C SER A 165 19.61 -12.19 29.43
N LYS A 166 19.31 -12.10 30.73
CA LYS A 166 20.36 -12.13 31.75
C LYS A 166 20.99 -13.52 31.69
N LEU A 167 22.19 -13.62 31.14
CA LEU A 167 23.11 -14.72 31.41
C LEU A 167 24.23 -14.15 32.28
N LYS A 168 24.26 -14.61 33.54
CA LYS A 168 25.46 -14.62 34.38
C LYS A 168 26.30 -15.82 33.99
#